data_AF-A0A6V8CGM4-F1
#
_entry.id   AF-A0A6V8CGM4-F1
#
_cell.length_a   1.000
_cell.length_b   1.000
_cell.length_c   1.000
_cell.angle_alpha   90.00
_cell.angle_beta   90.00
_cell.angle_gamma   90.00
#
_symmetry.space_group_name_H-M   'P 1'
#
loop_
_entity.id
_entity.type
_entity.pdbx_description
1 polymer ?
#
loop_
_entity_poly.entity_id
_entity_poly.type
_entity_poly.pdbx_seq_one_letter_code
_entity_poly.pdbx_strand_id
1 'polypeptide(L)'
;MTNQQVGNPLVVLFLVVMVDMIGFGIIIPFLTFFIDDLASAEGILEIGFWVAIMMAGYSLAQFLFSPFWGMLSDRVGRRPVIMMGLVGNTVFFTVFGRSSS
;
A
#
# COMPACT_ATOMS: atom_id res chain seq x y z
N MET A 1 -13.13 -20.80 28.89
CA MET A 1 -12.05 -21.03 27.91
C MET A 1 -12.70 -21.22 26.53
N THR A 2 -13.09 -20.12 25.88
CA THR A 2 -13.77 -20.17 24.58
C THR A 2 -12.77 -20.40 23.47
N ASN A 3 -12.73 -21.65 23.02
CA ASN A 3 -11.97 -22.13 21.88
C ASN A 3 -12.51 -21.46 20.60
N GLN A 4 -11.97 -20.29 20.24
CA GLN A 4 -12.20 -19.71 18.93
C GLN A 4 -11.41 -20.56 17.93
N GLN A 5 -12.11 -21.42 17.19
CA GLN A 5 -11.62 -22.01 15.96
C GLN A 5 -11.41 -20.90 14.93
N VAL A 6 -10.35 -20.12 15.10
CA VAL A 6 -9.89 -19.22 14.06
C VAL A 6 -9.34 -20.12 12.97
N GLY A 7 -9.94 -20.10 11.78
CA GLY A 7 -9.40 -20.81 10.62
C GLY A 7 -7.91 -20.55 10.46
N ASN A 8 -7.16 -21.53 9.93
CA ASN A 8 -5.70 -21.54 9.91
C ASN A 8 -5.14 -20.14 9.53
N PRO A 9 -4.52 -19.39 10.46
CA PRO A 9 -4.15 -17.98 10.25
C PRO A 9 -3.18 -17.79 9.08
N LEU A 10 -2.49 -18.85 8.66
CA LEU A 10 -1.69 -18.87 7.45
C LEU A 10 -2.52 -18.66 6.18
N VAL A 11 -3.74 -19.22 6.12
CA VAL A 11 -4.64 -19.05 4.96
C VAL A 11 -5.13 -17.61 4.89
N VAL A 12 -5.45 -16.98 6.02
CA VAL A 12 -5.87 -15.57 6.07
C VAL A 12 -4.72 -14.66 5.62
N LEU A 13 -3.51 -14.88 6.14
CA LEU A 13 -2.33 -14.12 5.73
C LEU A 13 -2.01 -14.32 4.25
N PHE A 14 -2.11 -15.56 3.75
CA PHE A 14 -1.91 -15.87 2.35
C PHE A 14 -2.89 -15.10 1.45
N LEU A 15 -4.19 -15.10 1.79
CA LEU A 15 -5.20 -14.37 1.01
C LEU A 15 -4.95 -12.86 1.02
N VAL A 16 -4.57 -12.29 2.18
CA VAL A 16 -4.24 -10.87 2.29
C VAL A 16 -3.05 -10.50 1.40
N VAL A 17 -1.96 -11.28 1.47
CA VAL A 17 -0.76 -11.04 0.65
C VAL A 17 -1.07 -11.26 -0.84
N MET A 18 -1.89 -12.25 -1.18
CA MET A 18 -2.31 -12.50 -2.56
C MET A 18 -3.06 -11.29 -3.14
N VAL A 19 -4.02 -10.74 -2.40
CA VAL A 19 -4.77 -9.54 -2.82
C VAL A 19 -3.83 -8.35 -2.96
N ASP A 20 -2.88 -8.19 -2.04
CA ASP A 20 -1.88 -7.11 -2.08
C ASP A 20 -0.99 -7.18 -3.33
N MET A 21 -0.49 -8.37 -3.68
CA MET A 21 0.33 -8.57 -4.88
C MET A 21 -0.44 -8.28 -6.19
N ILE A 22 -1.72 -8.63 -6.24
CA ILE A 22 -2.60 -8.28 -7.38
C ILE A 22 -2.73 -6.76 -7.48
N GLY A 23 -2.95 -6.08 -6.34
CA GLY A 23 -2.98 -4.62 -6.26
C GLY A 23 -1.70 -3.98 -6.78
N PHE A 24 -0.53 -4.46 -6.34
CA PHE A 24 0.77 -3.97 -6.84
C PHE A 24 0.93 -4.13 -8.35
N GLY A 25 0.53 -5.28 -8.90
CA GLY A 25 0.60 -5.53 -10.34
C GLY A 25 -0.25 -4.55 -11.16
N ILE A 26 -1.35 -4.05 -10.60
CA ILE A 26 -2.22 -3.05 -11.22
C ILE A 26 -1.68 -1.64 -10.99
N ILE A 27 -1.18 -1.35 -9.79
CA ILE A 27 -0.82 0.02 -9.39
C ILE A 27 0.42 0.54 -10.13
N ILE A 28 1.39 -0.34 -10.44
CA ILE A 28 2.62 0.04 -11.14
C ILE A 28 2.32 0.63 -12.54
N PRO A 29 1.62 -0.07 -13.45
CA PRO A 29 1.29 0.50 -14.75
C PRO A 29 0.31 1.68 -14.64
N PHE A 30 -0.64 1.62 -13.70
CA PHE A 30 -1.56 2.72 -13.45
C PHE A 30 -0.81 4.02 -13.09
N LEU A 31 0.18 3.94 -12.20
CA LEU A 31 0.99 5.09 -11.82
C LEU A 31 1.78 5.66 -13.00
N THR A 32 2.34 4.79 -13.86
CA THR A 32 3.03 5.26 -15.07
C THR A 32 2.10 6.00 -16.03
N PHE A 33 0.89 5.48 -16.27
CA PHE A 33 -0.09 6.16 -17.12
C PHE A 33 -0.57 7.47 -16.51
N PHE A 34 -0.79 7.50 -15.20
CA PHE A 34 -1.22 8.72 -14.50
C PHE A 34 -0.15 9.83 -14.59
N ILE A 35 1.12 9.49 -14.39
CA ILE A 35 2.21 10.46 -14.52
C ILE A 35 2.36 10.91 -15.98
N ASP A 36 2.18 10.02 -16.95
CA ASP A 36 2.23 10.34 -18.38
C ASP A 36 1.11 11.31 -18.79
N ASP A 37 -0.12 11.09 -18.32
CA ASP A 37 -1.25 11.99 -18.56
C ASP A 37 -1.02 13.39 -17.96
N LEU A 38 -0.51 13.46 -16.72
CA LEU A 38 -0.18 14.73 -16.06
C LEU A 38 0.98 15.45 -16.75
N ALA A 39 2.05 14.72 -17.08
CA ALA A 39 3.22 15.27 -17.76
C ALA A 39 2.87 15.78 -19.17
N SER A 40 2.02 15.04 -19.90
CA SER A 40 1.52 15.44 -21.22
C SER A 40 0.66 16.71 -21.16
N ALA A 41 -0.15 16.87 -20.11
CA ALA A 41 -0.95 18.08 -19.89
C ALA A 41 -0.07 19.32 -19.62
N GLU A 42 1.11 19.14 -19.00
CA GLU A 42 2.06 20.22 -18.69
C GLU A 42 3.21 20.37 -19.71
N GLY A 43 3.24 19.53 -20.75
CA GLY A 43 4.27 19.56 -21.81
C GLY A 43 5.64 19.03 -21.37
N ILE A 44 5.69 18.21 -20.32
CA ILE A 44 6.92 17.66 -19.74
C ILE A 44 7.32 16.37 -20.49
N LEU A 45 8.53 16.34 -21.06
CA LEU A 45 9.03 15.19 -21.84
C LEU A 45 9.73 14.11 -20.99
N GLU A 46 10.15 14.42 -19.76
CA GLU A 46 10.93 13.51 -18.90
C GLU A 46 10.06 12.65 -17.97
N ILE A 47 9.07 11.94 -18.51
CA ILE A 47 8.14 11.08 -17.75
C ILE A 47 8.90 10.03 -16.93
N GLY A 48 9.93 9.41 -17.51
CA GLY A 48 10.72 8.37 -16.85
C GLY A 48 11.43 8.84 -15.58
N PHE A 49 11.84 10.10 -15.51
CA PHE A 49 12.47 10.67 -14.32
C PHE A 49 11.47 10.80 -13.17
N TRP A 50 10.26 11.28 -13.45
CA TRP A 50 9.19 11.42 -12.46
C TRP A 50 8.65 10.07 -11.96
N VAL A 51 8.54 9.09 -12.85
CA VAL A 51 8.23 7.71 -12.45
C VAL A 51 9.31 7.18 -11.52
N ALA A 52 10.59 7.38 -11.87
CA ALA A 52 11.70 6.91 -11.05
C ALA A 52 11.73 7.57 -9.66
N ILE A 53 11.48 8.88 -9.57
CA ILE A 53 11.48 9.59 -8.27
C ILE A 53 10.32 9.13 -7.38
N MET A 54 9.13 8.86 -7.95
CA MET A 54 7.99 8.30 -7.23
C MET A 54 8.28 6.89 -6.72
N MET A 55 8.84 6.02 -7.56
CA MET A 55 9.21 4.65 -7.16
C MET A 55 10.33 4.64 -6.11
N ALA A 56 11.30 5.55 -6.22
CA ALA A 56 12.36 5.72 -5.23
C ALA A 56 11.81 6.21 -3.90
N GLY A 57 10.90 7.18 -3.91
CA GLY A 57 10.20 7.66 -2.72
C GLY A 57 9.38 6.56 -2.04
N TYR A 58 8.67 5.77 -2.85
CA TYR A 58 7.93 4.60 -2.37
C TYR A 58 8.84 3.56 -1.70
N SER A 59 9.94 3.19 -2.35
CA SER A 59 10.90 2.21 -1.81
C SER A 59 11.59 2.72 -0.53
N LEU A 60 11.92 4.02 -0.47
CA LEU A 60 12.49 4.65 0.70
C LEU A 60 11.51 4.65 1.87
N ALA A 61 10.24 4.99 1.62
CA ALA A 61 9.19 4.90 2.62
C ALA A 61 9.02 3.45 3.11
N GLN A 62 8.94 2.47 2.21
CA GLN A 62 8.88 1.05 2.59
C GLN A 62 10.08 0.64 3.44
N PHE A 63 11.29 1.07 3.09
CA PHE A 63 12.50 0.74 3.83
C PHE A 63 12.48 1.28 5.27
N LEU A 64 11.98 2.50 5.47
CA LEU A 64 11.91 3.12 6.79
C LEU A 64 10.75 2.57 7.63
N PHE A 65 9.57 2.37 7.01
CA PHE A 65 8.35 1.99 7.72
C PHE A 65 8.20 0.47 7.91
N SER A 66 8.78 -0.37 7.05
CA SER A 66 8.75 -1.83 7.18
C SER A 66 9.29 -2.32 8.54
N PRO A 67 10.52 -1.96 8.98
CA PRO A 67 11.02 -2.37 10.29
C PRO A 67 10.22 -1.76 11.44
N PHE A 68 9.75 -0.52 11.28
CA PHE A 68 8.92 0.15 12.29
C PHE A 68 7.62 -0.63 12.57
N TRP A 69 6.88 -1.00 11.53
CA TRP A 69 5.66 -1.78 11.65
C TRP A 69 5.91 -3.21 12.09
N GLY A 70 7.03 -3.82 11.68
CA GLY A 70 7.45 -5.14 12.15
C GLY A 70 7.66 -5.19 13.66
N MET A 71 8.47 -4.26 14.19
CA MET A 71 8.72 -4.17 15.64
C MET A 71 7.44 -3.85 16.43
N LEU A 72 6.58 -2.99 15.90
CA LEU A 72 5.31 -2.65 16.54
C LEU A 72 4.34 -3.84 16.54
N SER A 73 4.29 -4.60 15.44
CA SER A 73 3.51 -5.85 15.34
C SER A 73 3.97 -6.89 16.34
N ASP A 74 5.28 -7.04 16.53
CA ASP A 74 5.83 -8.02 17.46
C ASP A 74 5.58 -7.64 18.93
N ARG A 75 5.46 -6.33 19.24
CA ARG A 75 5.21 -5.84 20.61
C ARG A 75 3.74 -5.80 21.01
N VAL A 76 2.83 -5.45 20.09
CA VAL A 76 1.40 -5.24 20.37
C VAL A 76 0.55 -6.47 19.96
N GLY A 77 1.14 -7.38 19.18
CA GLY A 77 0.47 -8.53 18.58
C GLY A 77 0.00 -8.25 17.15
N ARG A 78 0.06 -9.28 16.30
CA ARG A 78 -0.21 -9.17 14.84
C ARG A 78 -1.63 -8.69 14.49
N ARG A 79 -2.65 -9.09 15.25
CA ARG A 79 -4.07 -8.76 14.97
C ARG A 79 -4.39 -7.26 15.02
N PRO A 80 -4.08 -6.51 16.10
CA PRO A 80 -4.38 -5.08 16.17
C PRO A 80 -3.61 -4.24 15.14
N VAL A 81 -2.39 -4.65 14.77
CA VAL A 81 -1.61 -3.94 13.73
C VAL A 81 -2.24 -4.08 12.34
N ILE A 82 -2.73 -5.26 11.99
CA ILE A 82 -3.46 -5.48 10.73
C ILE A 82 -4.75 -4.63 10.69
N MET A 83 -5.49 -4.56 11.81
CA MET A 83 -6.70 -3.73 11.87
C MET A 83 -6.40 -2.23 11.72
N MET A 84 -5.32 -1.72 12.35
CA MET A 84 -4.90 -0.32 12.17
C MET A 84 -4.52 -0.02 10.73
N GLY A 85 -3.79 -0.92 10.05
CA GLY A 85 -3.47 -0.79 8.63
C GLY A 85 -4.73 -0.72 7.75
N LEU A 86 -5.73 -1.56 8.04
CA LEU A 86 -6.99 -1.58 7.29
C LEU A 86 -7.81 -0.29 7.46
N VAL A 87 -7.87 0.24 8.68
CA VAL A 87 -8.51 1.53 8.97
C VAL A 87 -7.76 2.66 8.28
N GLY A 88 -6.43 2.69 8.39
CA GLY A 88 -5.59 3.68 7.71
C GLY A 88 -5.82 3.68 6.20
N ASN A 89 -5.81 2.50 5.58
CA ASN A 89 -6.07 2.33 4.15
C ASN A 89 -7.45 2.87 3.75
N THR A 90 -8.49 2.57 4.54
CA THR A 90 -9.85 3.06 4.31
C THR A 90 -9.92 4.60 4.35
N VAL A 91 -9.26 5.21 5.34
CA VAL A 91 -9.20 6.67 5.47
C VAL A 91 -8.47 7.30 4.29
N PHE A 92 -7.30 6.77 3.90
CA PHE A 92 -6.55 7.30 2.77
C PHE A 92 -7.33 7.24 1.46
N PHE A 93 -7.96 6.11 1.14
CA PHE A 93 -8.79 6.00 -0.06
C PHE A 93 -10.01 6.94 -0.04
N THR A 94 -10.62 7.13 1.13
CA THR A 94 -11.75 8.06 1.29
C THR A 94 -11.31 9.51 1.05
N VAL A 95 -10.16 9.90 1.59
CA VAL A 95 -9.58 11.23 1.39
C VAL A 95 -9.16 11.44 -0.06
N PHE A 96 -8.50 10.45 -0.67
CA PHE A 96 -8.12 10.49 -2.08
C PHE A 96 -9.35 10.64 -3.00
N GLY A 97 -10.41 9.87 -2.75
CA GLY A 97 -11.67 9.99 -3.49
C GLY A 97 -12.40 11.33 -3.28
N ARG A 98 -12.15 12.02 -2.16
CA ARG A 98 -12.63 13.40 -1.96
C ARG A 98 -11.73 14.47 -2.57
N SER A 99 -10.49 14.15 -2.92
CA SER A 99 -9.54 15.13 -3.46
C SER A 99 -9.75 15.40 -4.96
N SER A 100 -10.58 14.61 -5.64
CA SER A 100 -10.88 14.78 -7.07
C SER A 100 -12.05 15.73 -7.37
N SER A 101 -12.40 16.62 -6.43
CA SER A 101 -13.40 17.69 -6.61
C SER A 101 -12.75 19.07 -6.77
#